data_AF-A0AAW1VNC6-F1
#
_entry.id   AF-A0AAW1VNC6-F1
#
_cell.length_a   1.000
_cell.length_b   1.000
_cell.length_c   1.000
_cell.angle_alpha   90.00
_cell.angle_beta   90.00
_cell.angle_gamma   90.00
#
_symmetry.space_group_name_H-M   'P 1'
#
loop_
_entity.id
_entity.type
_entity.pdbx_description
1 polymer ?
#
loop_
_entity_poly.entity_id
_entity_poly.type
_entity_poly.pdbx_seq_one_letter_code
_entity_poly.pdbx_strand_id
1 'polypeptide(L)'
;MASSNSFFSRPSGDVVGIKYKGIDNLLENKNLRNNRGYWDVVWNNPGENKIFVDKLQATRFRVITARADQVEISFVKTYNVSQQRGAPVVPLNVDKRYIMQRGHSGFYAYAIFEYLEGWPEVKMDQIRMVYKLQQEKFQYMALSDTRQTVMPKAKDRKHGQQLAYPEAVRLTKPSNPAFRGQVDDKYQYSMEDKDNKVHGWICTDQSVGFWMITPSDEFRSAGPMKQDLTSHVGPTILSMFVSTHYAGKKAGIELKEEADV
;
A
#
# COMPACT_ATOMS: atom_id res chain seq x y z
N MET A 1 -4.52 6.17 -26.88
CA MET A 1 -4.63 5.16 -25.81
C MET A 1 -5.88 5.45 -25.00
N ALA A 2 -6.56 4.44 -24.44
CA ALA A 2 -7.65 4.68 -23.50
C ALA A 2 -7.10 5.40 -22.25
N SER A 3 -7.84 6.35 -21.70
CA SER A 3 -7.48 7.05 -20.46
C SER A 3 -8.25 6.46 -19.28
N SER A 4 -7.61 6.40 -18.12
CA SER A 4 -8.26 6.05 -16.86
C SER A 4 -8.74 7.29 -16.12
N ASN A 5 -9.86 7.20 -15.41
CA ASN A 5 -10.32 8.24 -14.48
C ASN A 5 -10.14 7.77 -13.04
N SER A 6 -9.36 8.51 -12.25
CA SER A 6 -9.12 8.22 -10.83
C SER A 6 -9.95 9.12 -9.93
N PHE A 7 -10.52 8.55 -8.88
CA PHE A 7 -11.38 9.25 -7.92
C PHE A 7 -10.74 9.21 -6.53
N PHE A 8 -10.64 10.38 -5.90
CA PHE A 8 -10.03 10.56 -4.59
C PHE A 8 -11.06 11.02 -3.55
N SER A 9 -10.94 10.57 -2.30
CA SER A 9 -11.71 11.14 -1.19
C SER A 9 -11.17 12.52 -0.85
N ARG A 10 -12.07 13.48 -0.58
CA ARG A 10 -11.73 14.85 -0.20
C ARG A 10 -12.35 15.16 1.17
N PRO A 11 -11.57 15.63 2.17
CA PRO A 11 -10.13 15.94 2.11
C PRO A 11 -9.19 14.76 2.39
N SER A 12 -9.70 13.56 2.70
CA SER A 12 -8.90 12.43 3.21
C SER A 12 -7.75 11.94 2.32
N GLY A 13 -7.87 12.01 1.00
CA GLY A 13 -6.81 11.63 0.06
C GLY A 13 -6.62 10.12 -0.14
N ASP A 14 -7.68 9.32 0.02
CA ASP A 14 -7.70 7.91 -0.39
C ASP A 14 -8.13 7.78 -1.84
N VAL A 15 -7.61 6.79 -2.55
CA VAL A 15 -8.10 6.43 -3.89
C VAL A 15 -9.34 5.55 -3.72
N VAL A 16 -10.51 6.13 -4.02
CA VAL A 16 -11.81 5.47 -3.77
C VAL A 16 -12.34 4.73 -5.00
N GLY A 17 -11.79 5.03 -6.18
CA GLY A 17 -12.06 4.28 -7.38
C GLY A 17 -11.20 4.67 -8.57
N ILE A 18 -11.11 3.77 -9.54
CA ILE A 18 -10.41 3.97 -10.81
C ILE A 18 -11.27 3.37 -11.91
N LYS A 19 -11.71 4.16 -12.87
CA LYS A 19 -12.50 3.71 -14.03
C LYS A 19 -11.59 3.55 -15.23
N TYR A 20 -11.64 2.39 -15.88
CA TYR A 20 -10.82 2.11 -17.05
C TYR A 20 -11.43 1.01 -17.94
N LYS A 21 -11.37 1.20 -19.27
CA LYS A 21 -11.82 0.23 -20.30
C LYS A 21 -13.17 -0.46 -19.98
N GLY A 22 -14.20 0.33 -19.64
CA GLY A 22 -15.54 -0.19 -19.38
C GLY A 22 -15.75 -0.80 -17.98
N ILE A 23 -14.69 -0.91 -17.16
CA ILE A 23 -14.83 -1.26 -15.73
C ILE A 23 -15.06 0.03 -14.94
N ASP A 24 -16.21 0.14 -14.28
CA ASP A 24 -16.58 1.35 -13.53
C ASP A 24 -15.69 1.64 -12.32
N ASN A 25 -15.16 0.60 -11.68
CA ASN A 25 -14.17 0.75 -10.62
C ASN A 25 -13.25 -0.48 -10.57
N LEU A 26 -11.94 -0.31 -10.73
CA LEU A 26 -10.98 -1.43 -10.58
C LEU A 26 -10.85 -1.88 -9.12
N LEU A 27 -11.14 -1.00 -8.15
CA LEU A 27 -10.98 -1.26 -6.73
C LEU A 27 -12.17 -2.03 -6.13
N GLU A 28 -11.92 -2.81 -5.08
CA GLU A 28 -12.92 -3.62 -4.39
C GLU A 28 -14.03 -2.74 -3.78
N ASN A 29 -15.17 -2.67 -4.48
CA ASN A 29 -16.25 -1.76 -4.12
C ASN A 29 -17.03 -2.20 -2.86
N LYS A 30 -16.90 -3.48 -2.45
CA LYS A 30 -17.44 -3.99 -1.18
C LYS A 30 -16.66 -3.49 0.03
N ASN A 31 -15.42 -3.02 -0.15
CA ASN A 31 -14.68 -2.38 0.92
C ASN A 31 -15.19 -0.95 1.19
N LEU A 32 -15.10 -0.53 2.45
CA LEU A 32 -15.22 0.87 2.85
C LEU A 32 -14.30 1.76 2.00
N ARG A 33 -14.71 3.00 1.74
CA ARG A 33 -13.98 3.92 0.84
C ARG A 33 -12.51 4.11 1.23
N ASN A 34 -12.20 4.18 2.52
CA ASN A 34 -10.85 4.32 3.07
C ASN A 34 -10.06 2.98 3.16
N ASN A 35 -10.61 1.90 2.63
CA ASN A 35 -10.01 0.56 2.60
C ASN A 35 -9.95 0.01 1.15
N ARG A 36 -9.87 0.90 0.16
CA ARG A 36 -9.75 0.56 -1.27
C ARG A 36 -8.34 0.81 -1.77
N GLY A 37 -7.97 2.08 -1.94
CA GLY A 37 -6.60 2.53 -2.17
C GLY A 37 -6.22 3.54 -1.09
N TYR A 38 -5.22 3.24 -0.27
CA TYR A 38 -4.86 4.07 0.88
C TYR A 38 -3.36 4.04 1.16
N TRP A 39 -2.93 4.98 1.99
CA TRP A 39 -1.62 4.97 2.63
C TRP A 39 -1.78 4.63 4.10
N ASP A 40 -0.82 3.93 4.69
CA ASP A 40 -0.75 3.82 6.13
C ASP A 40 0.68 3.78 6.67
N VAL A 41 0.77 4.13 7.94
CA VAL A 41 1.99 4.01 8.74
C VAL A 41 1.68 3.09 9.92
N VAL A 42 2.50 2.05 10.07
CA VAL A 42 2.52 1.21 11.27
C VAL A 42 3.63 1.76 12.16
N TRP A 43 3.29 2.21 13.37
CA TRP A 43 4.23 2.90 14.25
C TRP A 43 4.00 2.57 15.72
N ASN A 44 4.97 2.91 16.56
CA ASN A 44 4.92 2.77 18.01
C ASN A 44 5.69 3.91 18.69
N ASN A 45 5.41 4.13 19.96
CA ASN A 45 6.25 4.97 20.80
C ASN A 45 7.55 4.19 21.12
N PRO A 46 8.72 4.83 21.10
CA PRO A 46 9.97 4.18 21.50
C PRO A 46 9.86 3.52 22.89
N GLY A 47 10.37 2.30 23.01
CA GLY A 47 10.31 1.52 24.25
C GLY A 47 8.97 0.84 24.54
N GLU A 48 7.90 1.14 23.79
CA GLU A 48 6.59 0.50 23.95
C GLU A 48 6.37 -0.67 22.97
N ASN A 49 5.63 -1.68 23.42
CA ASN A 49 5.22 -2.80 22.56
C ASN A 49 3.90 -2.54 21.83
N LYS A 50 3.23 -1.43 22.11
CA LYS A 50 1.93 -1.11 21.53
C LYS A 50 2.11 -0.59 20.10
N ILE A 51 1.48 -1.28 19.16
CA ILE A 51 1.50 -0.93 17.74
C ILE A 51 0.25 -0.12 17.38
N PHE A 52 0.46 0.99 16.69
CA PHE A 52 -0.58 1.84 16.12
C PHE A 52 -0.55 1.78 14.59
N VAL A 53 -1.70 2.05 13.98
CA VAL A 53 -1.82 2.20 12.53
C VAL A 53 -2.54 3.51 12.25
N ASP A 54 -1.86 4.42 11.58
CA ASP A 54 -2.45 5.68 11.09
C ASP A 54 -2.70 5.55 9.57
N LYS A 55 -3.95 5.74 9.14
CA LYS A 55 -4.36 5.75 7.72
C LYS A 55 -4.04 7.05 6.98
N LEU A 56 -3.28 7.95 7.62
CA LEU A 56 -2.83 9.22 7.07
C LEU A 56 -3.99 10.01 6.46
N GLN A 57 -5.12 10.04 7.15
CA GLN A 57 -6.31 10.74 6.71
C GLN A 57 -6.04 12.24 6.76
N ALA A 58 -6.02 12.87 5.59
CA ALA A 58 -5.78 14.30 5.47
C ALA A 58 -7.03 15.11 5.80
N THR A 59 -6.82 16.33 6.28
CA THR A 59 -7.89 17.29 6.60
C THR A 59 -7.93 18.46 5.63
N ARG A 60 -6.91 18.63 4.78
CA ARG A 60 -6.83 19.69 3.78
C ARG A 60 -6.51 19.14 2.39
N PHE A 61 -7.26 19.61 1.40
CA PHE A 61 -7.02 19.33 -0.02
C PHE A 61 -6.54 20.59 -0.74
N ARG A 62 -5.61 20.43 -1.67
CA ARG A 62 -5.11 21.50 -2.54
C ARG A 62 -4.90 21.01 -3.97
N VAL A 63 -5.10 21.89 -4.93
CA VAL A 63 -4.59 21.72 -6.30
C VAL A 63 -3.28 22.50 -6.35
N ILE A 64 -2.20 21.81 -6.71
CA ILE A 64 -0.84 22.37 -6.75
C ILE A 64 -0.56 22.88 -8.15
N THR A 65 -0.88 22.05 -9.14
CA THR A 65 -0.75 22.35 -10.56
C THR A 65 -2.02 21.95 -11.28
N ALA A 66 -2.54 22.82 -12.14
CA ALA A 66 -3.62 22.49 -13.07
C ALA A 66 -3.30 23.12 -14.43
N ARG A 67 -2.67 22.33 -15.29
CA ARG A 67 -2.33 22.66 -16.67
C ARG A 67 -3.09 21.73 -17.61
N ALA A 68 -3.13 22.06 -18.90
CA ALA A 68 -3.89 21.29 -19.87
C ALA A 68 -3.42 19.82 -19.95
N ASP A 69 -2.13 19.58 -19.73
CA ASP A 69 -1.44 18.29 -19.85
C ASP A 69 -1.19 17.59 -18.50
N GLN A 70 -1.34 18.29 -17.37
CA GLN A 70 -1.00 17.75 -16.06
C GLN A 70 -1.82 18.38 -14.94
N VAL A 71 -2.26 17.55 -14.00
CA VAL A 71 -2.82 17.98 -12.71
C VAL A 71 -2.01 17.35 -11.59
N GLU A 72 -1.65 18.16 -10.58
CA GLU A 72 -1.08 17.70 -9.32
C GLU A 72 -2.01 18.12 -8.18
N ILE A 73 -2.38 17.16 -7.34
CA ILE A 73 -3.22 17.38 -6.15
C ILE A 73 -2.48 16.95 -4.88
N SER A 74 -2.82 17.63 -3.78
CA SER A 74 -2.20 17.47 -2.47
C SER A 74 -3.26 17.23 -1.40
N PHE A 75 -2.95 16.32 -0.48
CA PHE A 75 -3.77 15.96 0.67
C PHE A 75 -2.92 16.02 1.93
N VAL A 76 -3.13 17.05 2.74
CA VAL A 76 -2.30 17.38 3.90
C VAL A 76 -2.97 16.93 5.20
N LYS A 77 -2.26 16.12 5.97
CA LYS A 77 -2.50 15.83 7.39
C LYS A 77 -1.48 16.63 8.19
N THR A 78 -1.95 17.42 9.15
CA THR A 78 -1.07 18.12 10.10
C THR A 78 -1.20 17.48 11.47
N TYR A 79 -0.08 17.25 12.14
CA TYR A 79 -0.09 16.77 13.52
C TYR A 79 -0.46 17.92 14.48
N ASN A 80 -1.28 17.62 15.49
CA ASN A 80 -1.64 18.56 16.54
C ASN A 80 -1.04 18.07 17.86
N VAL A 81 -0.04 18.78 18.36
CA VAL A 81 0.65 18.46 19.62
C VAL A 81 -0.28 18.46 20.85
N SER A 82 -1.39 19.20 20.80
CA SER A 82 -2.39 19.24 21.87
C SER A 82 -3.36 18.05 21.83
N GLN A 83 -3.26 17.17 20.82
CA GLN A 83 -4.09 15.98 20.72
C GLN A 83 -3.74 14.98 21.83
N GLN A 84 -4.75 14.25 22.33
CA GLN A 84 -4.58 13.31 23.44
C GLN A 84 -3.47 12.28 23.17
N ARG A 85 -2.56 12.10 24.14
CA ARG A 85 -1.57 11.02 24.14
C ARG A 85 -2.28 9.66 24.00
N GLY A 86 -1.79 8.83 23.09
CA GLY A 86 -2.34 7.49 22.83
C GLY A 86 -3.40 7.40 21.74
N ALA A 87 -3.76 8.52 21.09
CA ALA A 87 -4.51 8.48 19.84
C ALA A 87 -3.68 7.77 18.74
N PRO A 88 -4.30 6.99 17.83
CA PRO A 88 -3.62 6.28 16.75
C PRO A 88 -3.20 7.24 15.61
N VAL A 89 -2.60 8.37 15.95
CA VAL A 89 -2.18 9.44 15.04
C VAL A 89 -0.67 9.59 15.14
N VAL A 90 0.03 9.34 14.04
CA VAL A 90 1.50 9.45 14.02
C VAL A 90 1.91 10.94 14.19
N PRO A 91 2.94 11.26 15.00
CA PRO A 91 3.50 12.61 15.18
C PRO A 91 4.21 13.15 13.94
N LEU A 92 3.49 13.27 12.82
CA LEU A 92 4.03 13.72 11.54
C LEU A 92 3.02 14.61 10.81
N ASN A 93 3.55 15.67 10.19
CA ASN A 93 2.92 16.29 9.04
C ASN A 93 3.13 15.37 7.84
N VAL A 94 2.06 15.15 7.06
CA VAL A 94 2.11 14.32 5.87
C VAL A 94 1.38 15.01 4.74
N ASP A 95 2.03 15.14 3.59
CA ASP A 95 1.45 15.66 2.35
C ASP A 95 1.49 14.58 1.28
N LYS A 96 0.35 13.93 1.02
CA LYS A 96 0.20 12.94 -0.04
C LYS A 96 -0.09 13.64 -1.35
N ARG A 97 0.69 13.31 -2.38
CA ARG A 97 0.66 13.98 -3.68
C ARG A 97 0.35 12.97 -4.77
N TYR A 98 -0.51 13.39 -5.70
CA TYR A 98 -0.86 12.60 -6.88
C TYR A 98 -0.74 13.46 -8.13
N ILE A 99 -0.04 12.95 -9.15
CA ILE A 99 0.13 13.62 -10.44
C ILE A 99 -0.55 12.79 -11.52
N MET A 100 -1.45 13.40 -12.26
CA MET A 100 -2.12 12.79 -13.42
C MET A 100 -1.72 13.55 -14.68
N GLN A 101 -1.34 12.81 -15.72
CA GLN A 101 -0.93 13.38 -17.01
C GLN A 101 -1.94 13.01 -18.09
N ARG A 102 -2.29 13.97 -18.95
CA ARG A 102 -3.21 13.77 -20.06
C ARG A 102 -2.64 12.75 -21.04
N GLY A 103 -3.49 11.82 -21.50
CA GLY A 103 -3.09 10.80 -22.47
C GLY A 103 -2.42 9.56 -21.86
N HIS A 104 -2.08 9.60 -20.57
CA HIS A 104 -1.54 8.46 -19.83
C HIS A 104 -2.64 7.81 -18.97
N SER A 105 -2.54 6.48 -18.79
CA SER A 105 -3.39 5.74 -17.86
C SER A 105 -2.66 5.53 -16.55
N GLY A 106 -3.32 5.85 -15.45
CA GLY A 106 -2.75 5.83 -14.10
C GLY A 106 -2.38 7.23 -13.59
N PHE A 107 -1.60 7.24 -12.53
CA PHE A 107 -1.13 8.44 -11.85
C PHE A 107 0.18 8.13 -11.14
N TYR A 108 1.01 9.16 -10.96
CA TYR A 108 2.17 9.09 -10.08
C TYR A 108 1.72 9.45 -8.66
N ALA A 109 2.36 8.84 -7.66
CA ALA A 109 2.07 9.10 -6.26
C ALA A 109 3.36 9.19 -5.46
N TYR A 110 3.45 10.18 -4.58
CA TYR A 110 4.51 10.33 -3.60
C TYR A 110 3.96 11.00 -2.35
N ALA A 111 4.73 11.00 -1.26
CA ALA A 111 4.35 11.67 -0.04
C ALA A 111 5.56 12.34 0.60
N ILE A 112 5.33 13.50 1.22
CA ILE A 112 6.32 14.22 2.02
C ILE A 112 5.94 14.00 3.48
N PHE A 113 6.89 13.49 4.26
CA PHE A 113 6.75 13.30 5.70
C PHE A 113 7.66 14.31 6.40
N GLU A 114 7.09 15.07 7.32
CA GLU A 114 7.81 16.11 8.07
C GLU A 114 7.59 15.89 9.58
N TYR A 115 8.70 15.83 10.29
CA TYR A 115 8.80 15.78 11.73
C TYR A 115 9.41 17.09 12.20
N LEU A 116 8.82 17.72 13.21
CA LEU A 116 9.29 19.00 13.73
C LEU A 116 9.87 18.85 15.14
N GLU A 117 10.80 19.72 15.47
CA GLU A 117 11.36 19.85 16.83
C GLU A 117 10.24 20.09 17.86
N GLY A 118 10.38 19.55 19.07
CA GLY A 118 9.37 19.58 20.12
C GLY A 118 8.28 18.51 20.00
N TRP A 119 8.31 17.66 18.96
CA TRP A 119 7.30 16.62 18.78
C TRP A 119 7.68 15.30 19.48
N PRO A 120 6.71 14.46 19.85
CA PRO A 120 7.01 13.18 20.47
C PRO A 120 7.82 12.25 19.56
N GLU A 121 8.80 11.57 20.15
CA GLU A 121 9.57 10.55 19.43
C GLU A 121 8.65 9.48 18.82
N VAL A 122 9.04 8.98 17.66
CA VAL A 122 8.24 8.03 16.89
C VAL A 122 9.12 6.97 16.25
N LYS A 123 8.66 5.72 16.34
CA LYS A 123 9.21 4.61 15.57
C LYS A 123 8.21 4.12 14.54
N MET A 124 8.57 4.23 13.26
CA MET A 124 7.77 3.74 12.14
C MET A 124 8.31 2.41 11.65
N ASP A 125 7.54 1.35 11.93
CA ASP A 125 7.86 -0.01 11.50
C ASP A 125 7.47 -0.26 10.04
N GLN A 126 6.44 0.43 9.52
CA GLN A 126 6.05 0.32 8.12
C GLN A 126 5.51 1.65 7.58
N ILE A 127 5.83 1.96 6.33
CA ILE A 127 5.19 3.01 5.53
C ILE A 127 4.84 2.38 4.19
N ARG A 128 3.56 2.42 3.79
CA ARG A 128 3.13 1.74 2.56
C ARG A 128 1.92 2.37 1.88
N MET A 129 1.87 2.17 0.56
CA MET A 129 0.65 2.26 -0.25
C MET A 129 0.02 0.89 -0.41
N VAL A 130 -1.31 0.84 -0.39
CA VAL A 130 -2.08 -0.39 -0.60
C VAL A 130 -3.23 -0.12 -1.56
N TYR A 131 -3.42 -0.99 -2.56
CA TYR A 131 -4.57 -1.00 -3.45
C TYR A 131 -5.23 -2.38 -3.44
N LYS A 132 -6.53 -2.43 -3.15
CA LYS A 132 -7.33 -3.66 -3.14
C LYS A 132 -8.27 -3.65 -4.34
N LEU A 133 -8.04 -4.55 -5.27
CA LEU A 133 -8.80 -4.65 -6.52
C LEU A 133 -10.02 -5.57 -6.35
N GLN A 134 -10.95 -5.49 -7.30
CA GLN A 134 -12.12 -6.37 -7.31
C GLN A 134 -11.72 -7.85 -7.40
N GLN A 135 -12.05 -8.62 -6.35
CA GLN A 135 -11.64 -10.03 -6.26
C GLN A 135 -12.24 -10.93 -7.36
N GLU A 136 -13.41 -10.57 -7.87
CA GLU A 136 -14.07 -11.36 -8.92
C GLU A 136 -13.45 -11.13 -10.31
N LYS A 137 -12.75 -10.01 -10.51
CA LYS A 137 -12.17 -9.62 -11.79
C LYS A 137 -10.67 -9.93 -11.88
N PHE A 138 -9.92 -9.57 -10.85
CA PHE A 138 -8.47 -9.69 -10.81
C PHE A 138 -8.08 -10.99 -10.11
N GLN A 139 -7.71 -12.01 -10.88
CA GLN A 139 -7.42 -13.36 -10.36
C GLN A 139 -6.02 -13.85 -10.70
N TYR A 140 -5.28 -13.12 -11.54
CA TYR A 140 -3.93 -13.49 -11.95
C TYR A 140 -2.94 -12.45 -11.40
N MET A 141 -1.98 -12.89 -10.59
CA MET A 141 -0.93 -12.05 -10.03
C MET A 141 0.35 -12.24 -10.86
N ALA A 142 1.05 -11.15 -11.14
CA ALA A 142 2.36 -11.16 -11.78
C ALA A 142 3.37 -10.33 -10.97
N LEU A 143 4.40 -11.00 -10.46
CA LEU A 143 5.50 -10.39 -9.70
C LEU A 143 6.77 -10.29 -10.55
N SER A 144 7.04 -11.33 -11.34
CA SER A 144 8.10 -11.38 -12.35
C SER A 144 7.71 -12.37 -13.45
N ASP A 145 8.51 -12.45 -14.50
CA ASP A 145 8.31 -13.40 -15.61
C ASP A 145 8.20 -14.86 -15.13
N THR A 146 8.89 -15.22 -14.04
CA THR A 146 8.91 -16.56 -13.46
C THR A 146 8.00 -16.72 -12.24
N ARG A 147 7.48 -15.62 -11.68
CA ARG A 147 6.63 -15.62 -10.48
C ARG A 147 5.30 -14.94 -10.78
N GLN A 148 4.47 -15.67 -11.51
CA GLN A 148 3.13 -15.25 -11.89
C GLN A 148 2.19 -16.44 -11.92
N THR A 149 0.97 -16.28 -11.41
CA THR A 149 0.01 -17.38 -11.30
C THR A 149 -1.42 -16.87 -11.12
N VAL A 150 -2.38 -17.74 -11.44
CA VAL A 150 -3.74 -17.61 -10.91
C VAL A 150 -3.66 -17.78 -9.39
N MET A 151 -4.35 -16.91 -8.65
CA MET A 151 -4.31 -16.86 -7.20
C MET A 151 -5.62 -17.34 -6.57
N PRO A 152 -5.57 -17.93 -5.36
CA PRO A 152 -6.77 -18.24 -4.60
C PRO A 152 -7.50 -16.95 -4.18
N LYS A 153 -8.81 -17.05 -3.94
CA LYS A 153 -9.60 -15.91 -3.44
C LYS A 153 -9.40 -15.76 -1.92
N ALA A 154 -9.61 -14.56 -1.40
CA ALA A 154 -9.52 -14.31 0.05
C ALA A 154 -10.47 -15.20 0.88
N LYS A 155 -11.65 -15.51 0.31
CA LYS A 155 -12.60 -16.46 0.92
C LYS A 155 -12.07 -17.89 0.98
N ASP A 156 -11.22 -18.30 0.05
CA ASP A 156 -10.65 -19.66 0.04
C ASP A 156 -9.66 -19.80 1.20
N ARG A 157 -8.85 -18.76 1.42
CA ARG A 157 -7.97 -18.64 2.59
C ARG A 157 -8.75 -18.61 3.91
N LYS A 158 -9.85 -17.85 3.98
CA LYS A 158 -10.67 -17.74 5.21
C LYS A 158 -11.24 -19.09 5.69
N HIS A 159 -11.56 -20.00 4.77
CA HIS A 159 -12.03 -21.35 5.10
C HIS A 159 -10.91 -22.39 5.15
N GLY A 160 -9.66 -21.97 4.94
CA GLY A 160 -8.48 -22.81 5.02
C GLY A 160 -8.11 -23.16 6.46
N GLN A 161 -7.11 -24.02 6.59
CA GLN A 161 -6.50 -24.37 7.85
C GLN A 161 -5.25 -23.52 8.05
N GLN A 162 -5.28 -22.62 9.03
CA GLN A 162 -4.08 -21.91 9.46
C GLN A 162 -3.04 -22.94 9.95
N LEU A 163 -1.79 -22.75 9.55
CA LEU A 163 -0.67 -23.60 9.96
C LEU A 163 0.03 -22.98 11.19
N ALA A 164 1.29 -23.34 11.42
CA ALA A 164 2.06 -22.86 12.57
C ALA A 164 2.17 -21.33 12.62
N TYR A 165 2.28 -20.68 11.46
CA TYR A 165 2.32 -19.22 11.32
C TYR A 165 1.00 -18.71 10.74
N PRO A 166 0.44 -17.60 11.26
CA PRO A 166 -0.84 -17.06 10.79
C PRO A 166 -0.82 -16.57 9.33
N GLU A 167 0.36 -16.31 8.78
CA GLU A 167 0.56 -15.99 7.38
C GLU A 167 0.36 -17.20 6.46
N ALA A 168 0.66 -18.41 6.92
CA ALA A 168 0.60 -19.64 6.15
C ALA A 168 -0.73 -20.39 6.37
N VAL A 169 -1.48 -20.58 5.28
CA VAL A 169 -2.82 -21.20 5.31
C VAL A 169 -2.91 -22.29 4.26
N ARG A 170 -3.22 -23.51 4.70
CA ARG A 170 -3.52 -24.63 3.81
C ARG A 170 -4.95 -24.54 3.29
N LEU A 171 -5.12 -24.57 1.97
CA LEU A 171 -6.41 -24.43 1.30
C LEU A 171 -7.15 -25.78 1.28
N THR A 172 -8.16 -25.93 2.12
CA THR A 172 -8.89 -27.20 2.30
C THR A 172 -10.09 -27.33 1.36
N LYS A 173 -10.87 -26.26 1.20
CA LYS A 173 -12.07 -26.20 0.34
C LYS A 173 -12.05 -24.95 -0.57
N PRO A 174 -11.03 -24.77 -1.42
CA PRO A 174 -10.96 -23.60 -2.30
C PRO A 174 -12.03 -23.64 -3.40
N SER A 175 -12.44 -22.46 -3.85
CA SER A 175 -13.37 -22.29 -4.98
C SER A 175 -12.81 -22.81 -6.30
N ASN A 176 -11.49 -22.77 -6.49
CA ASN A 176 -10.80 -23.50 -7.56
C ASN A 176 -10.17 -24.78 -6.98
N PRO A 177 -10.65 -25.98 -7.38
CA PRO A 177 -10.14 -27.26 -6.86
C PRO A 177 -8.65 -27.49 -7.07
N ALA A 178 -8.02 -26.85 -8.06
CA ALA A 178 -6.57 -26.98 -8.31
C ALA A 178 -5.72 -26.51 -7.12
N PHE A 179 -6.25 -25.59 -6.30
CA PHE A 179 -5.56 -25.10 -5.10
C PHE A 179 -5.73 -26.02 -3.88
N ARG A 180 -6.52 -27.10 -3.96
CA ARG A 180 -6.79 -27.95 -2.80
C ARG A 180 -5.50 -28.58 -2.29
N GLY A 181 -5.25 -28.43 -1.00
CA GLY A 181 -4.06 -28.95 -0.33
C GLY A 181 -2.83 -28.06 -0.44
N GLN A 182 -2.82 -27.05 -1.32
CA GLN A 182 -1.73 -26.07 -1.42
C GLN A 182 -1.70 -25.14 -0.20
N VAL A 183 -0.55 -24.54 0.04
CA VAL A 183 -0.34 -23.54 1.10
C VAL A 183 -0.18 -22.18 0.47
N ASP A 184 -1.07 -21.26 0.84
CA ASP A 184 -0.92 -19.83 0.63
C ASP A 184 -0.09 -19.26 1.79
N ASP A 185 1.04 -18.63 1.48
CA ASP A 185 1.83 -17.89 2.46
C ASP A 185 2.14 -16.49 1.92
N LYS A 186 1.74 -15.49 2.71
CA LYS A 186 1.98 -14.07 2.46
C LYS A 186 3.41 -13.76 1.99
N TYR A 187 4.42 -14.41 2.56
CA TYR A 187 5.83 -14.15 2.29
C TYR A 187 6.33 -14.77 0.98
N GLN A 188 5.55 -15.66 0.34
CA GLN A 188 5.82 -16.15 -1.01
C GLN A 188 5.68 -15.06 -2.08
N TYR A 189 5.17 -13.87 -1.72
CA TYR A 189 4.97 -12.73 -2.61
C TYR A 189 5.94 -11.59 -2.33
N SER A 190 6.99 -11.82 -1.55
CA SER A 190 8.06 -10.85 -1.35
C SER A 190 9.03 -10.83 -2.52
N MET A 191 9.73 -9.72 -2.70
CA MET A 191 10.81 -9.58 -3.68
C MET A 191 11.92 -8.72 -3.09
N GLU A 192 13.16 -8.95 -3.52
CA GLU A 192 14.27 -8.05 -3.21
C GLU A 192 14.03 -6.67 -3.83
N ASP A 193 14.39 -5.63 -3.10
CA ASP A 193 14.08 -4.26 -3.49
C ASP A 193 14.71 -3.86 -4.83
N LYS A 194 15.92 -4.33 -5.12
CA LYS A 194 16.58 -4.10 -6.41
C LYS A 194 15.80 -4.64 -7.60
N ASP A 195 14.98 -5.67 -7.41
CA ASP A 195 14.22 -6.33 -8.49
C ASP A 195 12.75 -5.89 -8.51
N ASN A 196 12.25 -5.32 -7.42
CA ASN A 196 10.87 -4.89 -7.24
C ASN A 196 10.55 -3.58 -7.99
N LYS A 197 10.60 -3.64 -9.31
CA LYS A 197 10.38 -2.52 -10.24
C LYS A 197 8.95 -2.45 -10.77
N VAL A 198 8.35 -3.60 -11.09
CA VAL A 198 6.99 -3.67 -11.59
C VAL A 198 6.31 -4.96 -11.13
N HIS A 199 5.11 -4.82 -10.56
CA HIS A 199 4.28 -5.96 -10.18
C HIS A 199 2.82 -5.57 -10.23
N GLY A 200 1.93 -6.55 -10.31
CA GLY A 200 0.53 -6.25 -10.48
C GLY A 200 -0.40 -7.44 -10.57
N TRP A 201 -1.62 -7.11 -10.96
CA TRP A 201 -2.70 -8.08 -11.14
C TRP A 201 -3.38 -7.86 -12.48
N ILE A 202 -3.78 -8.97 -13.09
CA ILE A 202 -4.41 -9.02 -14.40
C ILE A 202 -5.86 -9.50 -14.23
N CYS A 203 -6.75 -8.80 -14.91
CA CYS A 203 -8.15 -9.14 -15.03
C CYS A 203 -8.29 -10.37 -15.92
N THR A 204 -9.00 -11.41 -15.49
CA THR A 204 -9.09 -12.66 -16.27
C THR A 204 -10.19 -12.65 -17.33
N ASP A 205 -11.17 -11.74 -17.21
CA ASP A 205 -12.29 -11.60 -18.15
C ASP A 205 -12.11 -10.45 -19.16
N GLN A 206 -11.08 -9.60 -19.01
CA GLN A 206 -10.82 -8.42 -19.84
C GLN A 206 -9.32 -8.13 -19.94
N SER A 207 -8.84 -7.54 -21.04
CA SER A 207 -7.43 -7.13 -21.21
C SER A 207 -7.10 -5.85 -20.44
N VAL A 208 -7.21 -5.93 -19.10
CA VAL A 208 -6.93 -4.87 -18.13
C VAL A 208 -5.97 -5.42 -17.07
N GLY A 209 -4.90 -4.69 -16.80
CA GLY A 209 -4.01 -4.93 -15.67
C GLY A 209 -3.92 -3.69 -14.78
N PHE A 210 -3.63 -3.90 -13.51
CA PHE A 210 -3.22 -2.86 -12.58
C PHE A 210 -1.79 -3.14 -12.18
N TRP A 211 -0.91 -2.15 -12.37
CA TRP A 211 0.53 -2.29 -12.14
C TRP A 211 1.00 -1.22 -11.16
N MET A 212 1.81 -1.63 -10.18
CA MET A 212 2.65 -0.74 -9.39
C MET A 212 4.00 -0.65 -10.09
N ILE A 213 4.49 0.57 -10.32
CA ILE A 213 5.81 0.81 -10.91
C ILE A 213 6.63 1.60 -9.90
N THR A 214 7.78 1.06 -9.52
CA THR A 214 8.75 1.71 -8.62
C THR A 214 10.00 2.06 -9.42
N PRO A 215 10.14 3.32 -9.87
CA PRO A 215 11.24 3.72 -10.75
C PRO A 215 12.58 3.92 -10.02
N SER A 216 12.57 4.08 -8.70
CA SER A 216 13.77 4.33 -7.88
C SER A 216 13.63 3.63 -6.53
N ASP A 217 14.76 3.22 -5.93
CA ASP A 217 14.83 2.68 -4.57
C ASP A 217 15.36 3.71 -3.56
N GLU A 218 15.58 4.97 -3.95
CA GLU A 218 16.20 6.00 -3.11
C GLU A 218 15.48 6.26 -1.77
N PHE A 219 14.20 5.91 -1.70
CA PHE A 219 13.37 6.07 -0.51
C PHE A 219 13.32 4.81 0.38
N ARG A 220 13.88 3.68 -0.07
CA ARG A 220 13.80 2.39 0.66
C ARG A 220 14.93 2.25 1.67
N SER A 221 14.65 1.59 2.79
CA SER A 221 15.62 1.33 3.85
C SER A 221 16.33 -0.02 3.68
N ALA A 222 17.47 -0.20 4.37
CA ALA A 222 18.20 -1.47 4.50
C ALA A 222 18.80 -2.12 3.23
N GLY A 223 18.86 -1.37 2.12
CA GLY A 223 19.68 -1.71 0.95
C GLY A 223 19.03 -2.67 -0.06
N PRO A 224 19.70 -2.94 -1.20
CA PRO A 224 19.08 -3.55 -2.38
C PRO A 224 18.58 -5.00 -2.19
N MET A 225 19.22 -5.77 -1.29
CA MET A 225 18.87 -7.17 -1.03
C MET A 225 17.75 -7.32 0.01
N LYS A 226 17.29 -6.21 0.60
CA LYS A 226 16.16 -6.25 1.52
C LYS A 226 14.93 -6.74 0.74
N GLN A 227 14.21 -7.69 1.33
CA GLN A 227 12.95 -8.16 0.78
C GLN A 227 11.77 -7.35 1.31
N ASP A 228 10.81 -7.09 0.45
CA ASP A 228 9.55 -6.47 0.81
C ASP A 228 8.36 -7.10 0.09
N LEU A 229 7.19 -6.92 0.71
CA LEU A 229 5.94 -7.47 0.21
C LEU A 229 5.49 -6.70 -1.04
N THR A 230 5.06 -7.42 -2.07
CA THR A 230 4.57 -6.83 -3.32
C THR A 230 3.06 -6.99 -3.48
N SER A 231 2.53 -8.18 -3.19
CA SER A 231 1.11 -8.53 -3.36
C SER A 231 0.60 -9.48 -2.28
N HIS A 232 -0.71 -9.59 -2.13
CA HIS A 232 -1.39 -10.58 -1.28
C HIS A 232 -2.63 -11.17 -1.96
N VAL A 233 -3.04 -12.36 -1.50
CA VAL A 233 -4.37 -12.92 -1.76
C VAL A 233 -5.49 -11.91 -1.50
N GLY A 234 -6.51 -11.92 -2.35
CA GLY A 234 -7.58 -10.92 -2.34
C GLY A 234 -7.17 -9.67 -3.11
N PRO A 235 -6.87 -9.83 -4.42
CA PRO A 235 -5.98 -9.01 -5.26
C PRO A 235 -5.54 -7.69 -4.64
N THR A 236 -4.56 -7.80 -3.74
CA THR A 236 -4.01 -6.66 -3.02
C THR A 236 -2.62 -6.38 -3.54
N ILE A 237 -2.37 -5.12 -3.89
CA ILE A 237 -1.08 -4.60 -4.35
C ILE A 237 -0.53 -3.71 -3.25
N LEU A 238 0.75 -3.88 -2.97
CA LEU A 238 1.51 -3.14 -1.96
C LEU A 238 2.66 -2.40 -2.64
N SER A 239 2.95 -1.21 -2.15
CA SER A 239 4.25 -0.57 -2.34
C SER A 239 4.80 -0.20 -0.97
N MET A 240 5.88 -0.86 -0.58
CA MET A 240 6.55 -0.68 0.70
C MET A 240 7.63 0.39 0.53
N PHE A 241 7.58 1.42 1.36
CA PHE A 241 8.61 2.46 1.46
C PHE A 241 9.58 2.11 2.59
N VAL A 242 9.01 1.66 3.72
CA VAL A 242 9.75 1.21 4.90
C VAL A 242 9.07 -0.05 5.41
N SER A 243 9.84 -1.04 5.84
CA SER A 243 9.31 -2.15 6.62
C SER A 243 10.38 -2.81 7.49
N THR A 244 9.95 -3.38 8.63
CA THR A 244 10.79 -4.23 9.48
C THR A 244 10.84 -5.69 9.00
N HIS A 245 10.14 -6.04 7.91
CA HIS A 245 10.18 -7.41 7.38
C HIS A 245 11.61 -7.76 6.95
N TYR A 246 12.06 -8.98 7.30
CA TYR A 246 13.37 -9.56 6.98
C TYR A 246 14.61 -8.87 7.59
N ALA A 247 14.55 -7.58 7.89
CA ALA A 247 15.67 -6.80 8.44
C ALA A 247 15.47 -6.36 9.91
N GLY A 248 14.30 -6.65 10.48
CA GLY A 248 13.98 -6.39 11.88
C GLY A 248 13.78 -4.91 12.20
N LYS A 249 13.66 -4.61 13.51
CA LYS A 249 13.31 -3.30 14.05
C LYS A 249 14.31 -2.17 13.77
N LYS A 250 15.55 -2.50 13.36
CA LYS A 250 16.58 -1.51 12.99
C LYS A 250 16.41 -0.96 11.57
N ALA A 251 15.63 -1.65 10.72
CA ALA A 251 15.32 -1.19 9.36
C ALA A 251 14.11 -0.24 9.29
N GLY A 252 13.40 -0.08 10.41
CA GLY A 252 12.37 0.97 10.55
C GLY A 252 13.00 2.35 10.70
N ILE A 253 12.16 3.38 10.71
CA ILE A 253 12.59 4.76 10.95
C ILE A 253 12.34 5.09 12.42
N GLU A 254 13.33 5.65 13.10
CA GLU A 254 13.20 6.22 14.44
C GLU A 254 13.51 7.71 14.35
N LEU A 255 12.56 8.55 14.75
CA LEU A 255 12.71 10.00 14.83
C LEU A 255 12.61 10.41 16.29
N LYS A 256 13.61 11.15 16.74
CA LYS A 256 13.74 11.66 18.09
C LYS A 256 14.46 13.00 18.04
N GLU A 257 14.33 13.77 19.11
CA GLU A 257 15.16 14.97 19.26
C GLU A 257 16.64 14.54 19.35
N GLU A 258 17.51 15.28 18.66
CA GLU A 258 18.93 15.17 18.94
C GLU A 258 19.14 15.74 20.35
N ALA A 259 19.76 14.95 21.23
CA ALA A 259 20.20 15.49 22.50
C ALA A 259 21.31 16.51 22.22
N ASP A 260 21.17 17.72 22.73
CA ASP A 260 22.27 18.71 22.71
C ASP A 260 23.53 18.04 23.29
N VAL A 261 24.57 17.93 22.46
CA VAL A 261 25.90 17.37 22.81
C VAL A 261 26.75 18.43 23.49
#